data_AF-A0A954K5D6-F1
#
_entry.id   AF-A0A954K5D6-F1
#
_cell.length_a   1.000
_cell.length_b   1.000
_cell.length_c   1.000
_cell.angle_alpha   90.00
_cell.angle_beta   90.00
_cell.angle_gamma   90.00
#
_symmetry.space_group_name_H-M   'P 1'
#
loop_
_entity.id
_entity.type
_entity.pdbx_description
1 polymer ?
#
loop_
_entity_poly.entity_id
_entity_poly.type
_entity_poly.pdbx_seq_one_letter_code
_entity_poly.pdbx_strand_id
1 'polypeptide(L)'
;MTNPQKILFCGPADDQTSELREQFSAENYLVVTPENLAEGIAEFDQGNVSALIVPASPGVLPLALIQSGALLEFLPHAVVVLDADLRIVWSNHQLAALCGQDGSLVGASFYDAFGAPEILGPDFSPFHTAFSTRSMAKSGLRVGDKSYYDVEVMPILTSAEADQEPAYLVASVRDISDEVLQRQKLNAIYQAGLELGDLSPEEIFEMTIEDRIELLKAKILHYTQDLLEFETVEIRILDKASNRLDVLLAVGMEQAAADRTLYAEPEGNGVTGFVAATGKSYLCEDTAHD
;
A
#
# COMPACT_ATOMS: atom_id res chain seq x y z
N MET A 1 -43.08 24.57 -18.04
CA MET A 1 -43.15 24.71 -16.57
C MET A 1 -41.75 24.45 -16.05
N THR A 2 -41.10 25.46 -15.50
CA THR A 2 -39.79 25.32 -14.84
C THR A 2 -39.96 24.45 -13.60
N ASN A 3 -39.10 23.45 -13.42
CA ASN A 3 -39.10 22.61 -12.22
C ASN A 3 -38.84 23.52 -11.00
N PRO A 4 -39.61 23.42 -9.90
CA PRO A 4 -39.38 24.25 -8.73
C PRO A 4 -37.98 23.98 -8.15
N GLN A 5 -37.30 25.02 -7.70
CA GLN A 5 -35.99 24.89 -7.06
C GLN A 5 -36.14 24.20 -5.71
N LYS A 6 -35.27 23.21 -5.43
CA LYS A 6 -35.28 22.42 -4.20
C LYS A 6 -34.26 22.97 -3.19
N ILE A 7 -34.57 22.88 -1.91
CA ILE A 7 -33.62 23.08 -0.81
C ILE A 7 -33.64 21.82 0.05
N LEU A 8 -32.47 21.20 0.23
CA LEU A 8 -32.32 19.99 1.03
C LEU A 8 -31.93 20.36 2.46
N PHE A 9 -32.69 19.85 3.43
CA PHE A 9 -32.39 19.98 4.86
C PHE A 9 -31.91 18.63 5.41
N CYS A 10 -30.63 18.56 5.75
CA CYS A 10 -29.99 17.35 6.28
C CYS A 10 -30.09 17.32 7.81
N GLY A 11 -31.28 17.03 8.33
CA GLY A 11 -31.50 16.95 9.78
C GLY A 11 -32.96 16.68 10.13
N PRO A 12 -33.26 16.28 11.38
CA PRO A 12 -34.62 16.03 11.81
C PRO A 12 -35.50 17.28 11.64
N ALA A 13 -36.79 17.08 11.31
CA ALA A 13 -37.72 18.19 11.05
C ALA A 13 -37.90 19.14 12.25
N ASP A 14 -37.75 18.62 13.47
CA ASP A 14 -37.81 19.36 14.72
C ASP A 14 -36.40 19.67 15.24
N ASP A 15 -35.69 20.53 14.52
CA ASP A 15 -34.37 21.03 14.91
C ASP A 15 -34.30 22.57 14.84
N GLN A 16 -33.09 23.09 15.04
CA GLN A 16 -32.79 24.53 15.02
C GLN A 16 -33.08 25.20 13.65
N THR A 17 -33.34 24.42 12.60
CA THR A 17 -33.65 24.89 11.24
C THR A 17 -35.14 24.88 10.93
N SER A 18 -36.01 24.46 11.86
CA SER A 18 -37.47 24.40 11.69
C SER A 18 -38.08 25.71 11.18
N GLU A 19 -37.75 26.86 11.79
CA GLU A 19 -38.23 28.18 11.33
C GLU A 19 -37.75 28.52 9.91
N LEU A 20 -36.51 28.13 9.55
CA LEU A 20 -35.98 28.32 8.20
C LEU A 20 -36.73 27.45 7.19
N ARG A 21 -37.08 26.21 7.54
CA ARG A 21 -37.86 25.30 6.67
C ARG A 21 -39.22 25.90 6.34
N GLU A 22 -39.91 26.45 7.32
CA GLU A 22 -41.21 27.11 7.12
C GLU A 22 -41.07 28.35 6.23
N GLN A 23 -40.05 29.18 6.46
CA GLN A 23 -39.81 30.38 5.67
C GLN A 23 -39.54 30.05 4.19
N PHE A 24 -38.66 29.10 3.90
CA PHE A 24 -38.34 28.73 2.52
C PHE A 24 -39.52 28.04 1.80
N SER A 25 -40.34 27.28 2.53
CA SER A 25 -41.55 26.66 1.99
C SER A 25 -42.58 27.70 1.50
N ALA A 26 -42.57 28.90 2.08
CA ALA A 26 -43.46 30.00 1.68
C ALA A 26 -42.95 30.79 0.45
N GLU A 27 -41.67 30.68 0.09
CA GLU A 27 -40.99 31.51 -0.92
C GLU A 27 -40.74 30.81 -2.28
N ASN A 28 -41.61 29.89 -2.70
CA ASN A 28 -41.54 29.11 -3.95
C ASN A 28 -40.43 28.04 -4.03
N TYR A 29 -39.75 27.70 -2.94
CA TYR A 29 -38.84 26.56 -2.91
C TYR A 29 -39.57 25.29 -2.48
N LEU A 30 -39.21 24.17 -3.10
CA LEU A 30 -39.60 22.85 -2.61
C LEU A 30 -38.61 22.43 -1.52
N VAL A 31 -39.04 22.47 -0.26
CA VAL A 31 -38.24 22.00 0.86
C VAL A 31 -38.30 20.47 0.90
N VAL A 32 -37.13 19.85 0.84
CA VAL A 32 -36.96 18.39 0.91
C VAL A 32 -36.18 18.05 2.16
N THR A 33 -36.68 17.10 2.96
CA THR A 33 -36.01 16.60 4.16
C THR A 33 -35.76 15.11 3.96
N PRO A 34 -34.58 14.72 3.44
CA PRO A 34 -34.26 13.31 3.27
C PRO A 34 -34.19 12.60 4.63
N GLU A 35 -34.75 11.40 4.71
CA GLU A 35 -34.73 10.57 5.92
C GLU A 35 -33.34 9.93 6.14
N ASN A 36 -32.57 9.77 5.07
CA ASN A 36 -31.22 9.17 5.10
C ASN A 36 -30.31 9.72 3.99
N LEU A 37 -29.03 9.34 4.03
CA LEU A 37 -28.02 9.81 3.06
C LEU A 37 -28.36 9.41 1.62
N ALA A 38 -28.91 8.22 1.39
CA ALA A 38 -29.20 7.71 0.05
C ALA A 38 -30.31 8.51 -0.62
N GLU A 39 -31.38 8.82 0.12
CA GLU A 39 -32.43 9.71 -0.35
C GLU A 39 -31.89 11.12 -0.62
N GLY A 40 -31.01 11.63 0.24
CA GLY A 40 -30.39 12.95 0.06
C GLY A 40 -29.53 13.03 -1.21
N ILE A 41 -28.73 12.00 -1.50
CA ILE A 41 -27.92 11.91 -2.72
C ILE A 41 -28.83 11.76 -3.94
N ALA A 42 -29.84 10.89 -3.89
CA ALA A 42 -30.78 10.71 -5.01
C ALA A 42 -31.53 12.01 -5.36
N GLU A 43 -31.94 12.78 -4.35
CA GLU A 43 -32.57 14.09 -4.54
C GLU A 43 -31.60 15.13 -5.10
N PHE A 44 -30.33 15.07 -4.72
CA PHE A 44 -29.27 15.92 -5.27
C PHE A 44 -29.00 15.60 -6.75
N ASP A 45 -28.92 14.31 -7.11
CA ASP A 45 -28.63 13.83 -8.46
C ASP A 45 -29.77 14.08 -9.45
N GLN A 46 -31.02 14.14 -8.97
CA GLN A 46 -32.17 14.58 -9.78
C GLN A 46 -32.03 16.04 -10.27
N GLY A 47 -31.10 16.81 -9.70
CA GLY A 47 -30.83 18.19 -10.04
C GLY A 47 -31.90 19.17 -9.53
N ASN A 48 -31.68 20.47 -9.81
CA ASN A 48 -32.50 21.59 -9.31
C ASN A 48 -32.42 21.85 -7.80
N VAL A 49 -31.46 21.23 -7.11
CA VAL A 49 -31.10 21.59 -5.72
C VAL A 49 -30.31 22.88 -5.74
N SER A 50 -30.82 23.89 -5.04
CA SER A 50 -30.22 25.23 -4.97
C SER A 50 -29.41 25.45 -3.71
N ALA A 51 -29.72 24.72 -2.63
CA ALA A 51 -28.99 24.80 -1.38
C ALA A 51 -29.09 23.49 -0.58
N LEU A 52 -28.03 23.23 0.20
CA LEU A 52 -27.96 22.19 1.21
C LEU A 52 -27.82 22.88 2.58
N ILE A 53 -28.73 22.58 3.50
CA ILE A 53 -28.73 23.13 4.85
C ILE A 53 -28.45 22.00 5.84
N VAL A 54 -27.36 22.16 6.60
CA VAL A 54 -26.96 21.24 7.65
C VAL A 54 -27.13 21.95 9.00
N PRO A 55 -27.93 21.41 9.94
CA PRO A 55 -28.13 22.01 11.25
C PRO A 55 -26.82 22.02 12.05
N ALA A 56 -26.60 23.09 12.80
CA ALA A 56 -25.47 23.16 13.73
C ALA A 56 -25.74 22.24 14.92
N SER A 57 -25.13 21.06 14.94
CA SER A 57 -25.20 20.12 16.06
C SER A 57 -23.84 19.92 16.74
N PRO A 58 -23.80 19.59 18.05
CA PRO A 58 -22.57 19.24 18.74
C PRO A 58 -21.95 17.99 18.08
N GLY A 59 -20.85 18.15 17.36
CA GLY A 59 -20.19 17.08 16.59
C GLY A 59 -20.02 17.40 15.10
N VAL A 60 -20.77 18.37 14.57
CA VAL A 60 -20.53 18.92 13.23
C VAL A 60 -19.27 19.78 13.30
N LEU A 61 -18.19 19.34 12.66
CA LEU A 61 -16.99 20.14 12.47
C LEU A 61 -17.29 21.19 11.39
N PRO A 62 -17.43 22.49 11.74
CA PRO A 62 -17.83 23.51 10.77
C PRO A 62 -16.82 23.60 9.62
N LEU A 63 -15.55 23.31 9.88
CA LEU A 63 -14.49 23.28 8.86
C LEU A 63 -14.71 22.19 7.81
N ALA A 64 -15.26 21.02 8.18
CA ALA A 64 -15.58 19.95 7.24
C ALA A 64 -16.73 20.33 6.29
N LEU A 65 -17.64 21.21 6.72
CA LEU A 65 -18.71 21.76 5.89
C LEU A 65 -18.24 22.98 5.07
N ILE A 66 -17.41 23.85 5.65
CA ILE A 66 -16.95 25.10 5.03
C ILE A 66 -15.86 24.87 3.96
N GLN A 67 -14.96 23.89 4.17
CA GLN A 67 -13.96 23.45 3.18
C GLN A 67 -14.37 22.14 2.49
N SER A 68 -15.68 21.94 2.33
CA SER A 68 -16.36 20.85 1.60
C SER A 68 -15.44 20.08 0.65
N GLY A 69 -15.05 18.87 1.07
CA GLY A 69 -14.23 17.92 0.29
C GLY A 69 -12.71 18.12 0.37
N ALA A 70 -12.21 19.36 0.49
CA ALA A 70 -10.78 19.65 0.38
C ALA A 70 -9.93 19.02 1.49
N LEU A 71 -10.47 18.84 2.70
CA LEU A 71 -9.72 18.22 3.80
C LEU A 71 -9.41 16.74 3.53
N LEU A 72 -10.31 16.02 2.88
CA LEU A 72 -10.11 14.61 2.54
C LEU A 72 -9.06 14.44 1.43
N GLU A 73 -8.83 15.49 0.63
CA GLU A 73 -7.73 15.54 -0.35
C GLU A 73 -6.36 15.62 0.30
N PHE A 74 -6.24 16.02 1.57
CA PHE A 74 -4.95 16.03 2.27
C PHE A 74 -4.64 14.71 2.98
N LEU A 75 -5.52 13.73 2.94
CA LEU A 75 -5.26 12.43 3.53
C LEU A 75 -4.19 11.67 2.70
N PRO A 76 -3.21 11.02 3.36
CA PRO A 76 -2.13 10.32 2.66
C PRO A 76 -2.59 9.00 2.03
N HIS A 77 -3.76 8.49 2.42
CA HIS A 77 -4.34 7.28 1.89
C HIS A 77 -5.53 7.61 0.99
N ALA A 78 -5.83 6.72 0.05
CA ALA A 78 -7.02 6.85 -0.75
C ALA A 78 -8.25 6.57 0.09
N VAL A 79 -9.24 7.46 0.00
CA VAL A 79 -10.56 7.30 0.63
C VAL A 79 -11.59 7.31 -0.46
N VAL A 80 -12.47 6.31 -0.44
CA VAL A 80 -13.45 6.04 -1.48
C VAL A 80 -14.81 5.81 -0.85
N VAL A 81 -15.84 6.44 -1.40
CA VAL A 81 -17.23 6.14 -1.08
C VAL A 81 -17.80 5.31 -2.23
N LEU A 82 -18.41 4.18 -1.89
CA LEU A 82 -18.98 3.22 -2.82
C LEU A 82 -20.47 3.07 -2.57
N ASP A 83 -21.25 2.84 -3.61
CA ASP A 83 -22.64 2.38 -3.50
C ASP A 83 -22.72 0.85 -3.30
N ALA A 84 -23.95 0.33 -3.19
CA ALA A 84 -24.23 -1.10 -3.05
C ALA A 84 -23.74 -1.95 -4.23
N ASP A 85 -23.60 -1.37 -5.43
CA ASP A 85 -23.09 -2.03 -6.64
C ASP A 85 -21.55 -1.93 -6.75
N LEU A 86 -20.87 -1.43 -5.71
CA LEU A 86 -19.43 -1.20 -5.65
C LEU A 86 -18.93 -0.20 -6.70
N ARG A 87 -19.80 0.72 -7.13
CA ARG A 87 -19.41 1.84 -7.97
C ARG A 87 -18.92 3.00 -7.11
N ILE A 88 -17.88 3.66 -7.59
CA ILE A 88 -17.29 4.81 -6.94
C ILE A 88 -18.26 5.99 -7.04
N VAL A 89 -18.77 6.46 -5.91
CA VAL A 89 -19.60 7.66 -5.81
C VAL A 89 -18.72 8.89 -5.61
N TRP A 90 -17.64 8.73 -4.85
CA TRP A 90 -16.66 9.77 -4.58
C TRP A 90 -15.32 9.15 -4.20
N SER A 91 -14.22 9.82 -4.53
CA SER A 91 -12.88 9.47 -4.05
C SER A 91 -12.02 10.72 -3.96
N ASN A 92 -11.05 10.73 -3.04
CA ASN A 92 -9.98 11.73 -3.09
C ASN A 92 -8.99 11.43 -4.24
N HIS A 93 -8.11 12.38 -4.50
CA HIS A 93 -7.11 12.32 -5.57
C HIS A 93 -6.11 11.15 -5.43
N GLN A 94 -5.91 10.65 -4.21
CA GLN A 94 -5.00 9.52 -3.95
C GLN A 94 -5.47 8.26 -4.67
N LEU A 95 -6.78 8.00 -4.79
CA LEU A 95 -7.26 6.80 -5.48
C LEU A 95 -6.81 6.79 -6.95
N ALA A 96 -6.97 7.92 -7.64
CA ALA A 96 -6.57 8.07 -9.03
C ALA A 96 -5.06 7.87 -9.21
N ALA A 97 -4.25 8.39 -8.27
CA ALA A 97 -2.82 8.17 -8.23
C ALA A 97 -2.44 6.69 -8.03
N LEU A 98 -3.09 5.98 -7.11
CA LEU A 98 -2.85 4.54 -6.89
C LEU A 98 -3.25 3.69 -8.11
N CYS A 99 -4.32 4.06 -8.81
CA CYS A 99 -4.76 3.37 -10.02
C CYS A 99 -3.96 3.76 -11.28
N GLY A 100 -3.05 4.75 -11.20
CA GLY A 100 -2.30 5.26 -12.34
C GLY A 100 -3.19 5.93 -13.40
N GLN A 101 -4.29 6.57 -13.00
CA GLN A 101 -5.23 7.26 -13.89
C GLN A 101 -5.32 8.75 -13.58
N ASP A 102 -5.35 9.60 -14.60
CA ASP A 102 -5.40 11.07 -14.45
C ASP A 102 -6.84 11.65 -14.44
N GLY A 103 -7.86 10.79 -14.27
CA GLY A 103 -9.27 11.13 -14.43
C GLY A 103 -10.14 10.86 -13.21
N SER A 104 -11.37 11.35 -13.27
CA SER A 104 -12.40 10.98 -12.28
C SER A 104 -12.75 9.50 -12.43
N LEU A 105 -12.74 8.77 -11.33
CA LEU A 105 -13.12 7.37 -11.25
C LEU A 105 -14.61 7.18 -10.88
N VAL A 106 -15.36 8.26 -10.76
CA VAL A 106 -16.77 8.21 -10.37
C VAL A 106 -17.59 7.40 -11.38
N GLY A 107 -18.41 6.48 -10.88
CA GLY A 107 -19.24 5.55 -11.63
C GLY A 107 -18.55 4.26 -12.06
N ALA A 108 -17.21 4.20 -12.00
CA ALA A 108 -16.46 2.97 -12.27
C ALA A 108 -16.60 1.97 -11.11
N SER A 109 -16.50 0.67 -11.42
CA SER A 109 -16.38 -0.34 -10.37
C SER A 109 -15.04 -0.18 -9.65
N PHE A 110 -15.04 -0.36 -8.33
CA PHE A 110 -13.82 -0.29 -7.53
C PHE A 110 -12.72 -1.25 -8.04
N TYR A 111 -13.08 -2.50 -8.35
CA TYR A 111 -12.09 -3.49 -8.82
C TYR A 111 -11.61 -3.20 -10.24
N ASP A 112 -12.48 -2.68 -11.11
CA ASP A 112 -12.10 -2.31 -12.48
C ASP A 112 -11.14 -1.11 -12.49
N ALA A 113 -11.29 -0.17 -11.54
CA ALA A 113 -10.37 0.96 -11.39
C ALA A 113 -8.92 0.50 -11.11
N PHE A 114 -8.75 -0.60 -10.37
CA PHE A 114 -7.45 -1.25 -10.13
C PHE A 114 -7.04 -2.27 -11.22
N GLY A 115 -7.81 -2.41 -12.31
CA GLY A 115 -7.50 -3.33 -13.39
C GLY A 115 -7.69 -4.81 -13.02
N ALA A 116 -8.73 -5.12 -12.26
CA ALA A 116 -9.03 -6.47 -11.74
C ALA A 116 -7.90 -7.03 -10.84
N PRO A 117 -7.71 -6.44 -9.64
CA PRO A 117 -6.66 -6.86 -8.71
C PRO A 117 -6.89 -8.30 -8.21
N GLU A 118 -5.81 -8.96 -7.84
CA GLU A 118 -5.89 -10.21 -7.10
C GLU A 118 -6.12 -9.93 -5.61
N ILE A 119 -7.09 -10.61 -5.02
CA ILE A 119 -7.43 -10.48 -3.60
C ILE A 119 -6.60 -11.49 -2.80
N LEU A 120 -5.77 -10.99 -1.88
CA LEU A 120 -4.83 -11.80 -1.08
C LEU A 120 -5.43 -12.30 0.23
N GLY A 121 -6.52 -11.68 0.72
CA GLY A 121 -7.11 -11.97 2.03
C GLY A 121 -6.65 -11.00 3.13
N PRO A 122 -7.01 -11.21 4.41
CA PRO A 122 -7.63 -12.42 4.97
C PRO A 122 -9.09 -12.61 4.56
N ASP A 123 -9.78 -11.54 4.16
CA ASP A 123 -11.12 -11.61 3.59
C ASP A 123 -11.06 -11.56 2.06
N PHE A 124 -11.66 -12.53 1.37
CA PHE A 124 -11.67 -12.58 -0.10
C PHE A 124 -12.86 -11.83 -0.71
N SER A 125 -13.73 -11.25 0.10
CA SER A 125 -14.90 -10.48 -0.32
C SER A 125 -15.17 -9.32 0.66
N PRO A 126 -14.20 -8.42 0.91
CA PRO A 126 -14.27 -7.45 2.01
C PRO A 126 -15.50 -6.53 1.94
N PHE A 127 -15.91 -6.11 0.74
CA PHE A 127 -17.09 -5.25 0.57
C PHE A 127 -18.40 -5.98 0.92
N HIS A 128 -18.57 -7.22 0.48
CA HIS A 128 -19.74 -8.03 0.81
C HIS A 128 -19.76 -8.37 2.30
N THR A 129 -18.60 -8.73 2.88
CA THR A 129 -18.49 -8.98 4.32
C THR A 129 -18.87 -7.73 5.10
N ALA A 130 -18.29 -6.57 4.79
CA ALA A 130 -18.61 -5.32 5.48
C ALA A 130 -20.09 -4.96 5.41
N PHE A 131 -20.73 -5.12 4.25
CA PHE A 131 -22.17 -4.92 4.10
C PHE A 131 -22.99 -5.88 4.98
N SER A 132 -22.74 -7.18 4.86
CA SER A 132 -23.54 -8.23 5.51
C SER A 132 -23.36 -8.28 7.03
N THR A 133 -22.13 -8.05 7.53
CA THR A 133 -21.84 -8.08 8.97
C THR A 133 -22.05 -6.74 9.64
N ARG A 134 -22.24 -5.66 8.85
CA ARG A 134 -22.32 -4.27 9.34
C ARG A 134 -21.09 -3.86 10.16
N SER A 135 -19.93 -4.45 9.86
CA SER A 135 -18.69 -4.23 10.57
C SER A 135 -17.55 -3.94 9.61
N MET A 136 -16.42 -3.48 10.13
CA MET A 136 -15.21 -3.32 9.34
C MET A 136 -14.76 -4.67 8.77
N ALA A 137 -14.32 -4.68 7.51
CA ALA A 137 -13.63 -5.78 6.87
C ALA A 137 -12.30 -5.31 6.29
N LYS A 138 -11.33 -6.23 6.17
CA LYS A 138 -9.99 -5.92 5.67
C LYS A 138 -9.51 -6.97 4.67
N SER A 139 -8.87 -6.52 3.61
CA SER A 139 -8.19 -7.39 2.65
C SER A 139 -6.95 -6.73 2.06
N GLY A 140 -5.98 -7.53 1.65
CA GLY A 140 -4.88 -7.12 0.79
C GLY A 140 -5.23 -7.31 -0.67
N LEU A 141 -4.81 -6.37 -1.52
CA LEU A 141 -4.91 -6.46 -2.97
C LEU A 141 -3.51 -6.47 -3.58
N ARG A 142 -3.36 -7.19 -4.68
CA ARG A 142 -2.18 -7.14 -5.55
C ARG A 142 -2.58 -6.68 -6.94
N VAL A 143 -1.84 -5.71 -7.47
CA VAL A 143 -1.96 -5.23 -8.84
C VAL A 143 -0.62 -5.44 -9.55
N GLY A 144 -0.64 -6.17 -10.67
CA GLY A 144 0.58 -6.56 -11.36
C GLY A 144 1.53 -7.34 -10.44
N ASP A 145 2.83 -7.09 -10.58
CA ASP A 145 3.85 -7.90 -9.90
C ASP A 145 4.37 -7.30 -8.58
N LYS A 146 4.36 -5.97 -8.47
CA LYS A 146 5.06 -5.24 -7.38
C LYS A 146 4.20 -4.27 -6.60
N SER A 147 2.92 -4.12 -6.94
CA SER A 147 2.02 -3.19 -6.25
C SER A 147 1.09 -3.92 -5.30
N TYR A 148 1.14 -3.54 -4.04
CA TYR A 148 0.39 -4.14 -2.95
C TYR A 148 -0.37 -3.07 -2.19
N TYR A 149 -1.65 -3.32 -1.94
CA TYR A 149 -2.53 -2.38 -1.24
C TYR A 149 -3.25 -3.05 -0.09
N ASP A 150 -3.34 -2.36 1.04
CA ASP A 150 -4.25 -2.71 2.13
C ASP A 150 -5.57 -1.97 1.93
N VAL A 151 -6.69 -2.70 1.97
CA VAL A 151 -8.04 -2.16 1.86
C VAL A 151 -8.81 -2.44 3.14
N GLU A 152 -9.33 -1.38 3.74
CA GLU A 152 -10.20 -1.43 4.91
C GLU A 152 -11.56 -0.83 4.53
N VAL A 153 -12.63 -1.58 4.74
CA VAL A 153 -13.98 -1.25 4.29
C VAL A 153 -14.90 -1.14 5.49
N MET A 154 -15.66 -0.06 5.58
CA MET A 154 -16.63 0.21 6.63
C MET A 154 -17.99 0.60 6.02
N PRO A 155 -19.10 -0.01 6.44
CA PRO A 155 -20.43 0.38 5.98
C PRO A 155 -20.88 1.70 6.61
N ILE A 156 -21.55 2.54 5.83
CA ILE A 156 -22.17 3.78 6.32
C ILE A 156 -23.57 3.44 6.85
N LEU A 157 -23.70 3.41 8.17
CA LEU A 157 -24.98 3.20 8.85
C LEU A 157 -25.69 4.54 9.03
N THR A 158 -26.81 4.74 8.31
CA THR A 158 -27.57 6.00 8.30
C THR A 158 -28.80 5.97 9.19
N SER A 159 -29.26 4.79 9.60
CA SER A 159 -30.33 4.61 10.58
C SER A 159 -29.85 3.72 11.73
N ALA A 160 -30.39 3.95 12.93
CA ALA A 160 -30.12 3.11 14.09
C ALA A 160 -30.86 1.76 14.04
N GLU A 161 -31.72 1.56 13.03
CA GLU A 161 -32.53 0.36 12.87
C GLU A 161 -31.73 -0.77 12.22
N ALA A 162 -31.74 -1.93 12.88
CA ALA A 162 -30.92 -3.09 12.51
C ALA A 162 -31.38 -3.81 11.22
N ASP A 163 -32.48 -3.38 10.59
CA ASP A 163 -33.09 -4.09 9.46
C ASP A 163 -32.82 -3.46 8.09
N GLN A 164 -32.34 -2.21 8.04
CA GLN A 164 -32.03 -1.55 6.75
C GLN A 164 -30.61 -1.87 6.29
N GLU A 165 -30.47 -2.48 5.11
CA GLU A 165 -29.15 -2.70 4.51
C GLU A 165 -28.43 -1.35 4.29
N PRO A 166 -27.11 -1.28 4.57
CA PRO A 166 -26.35 -0.07 4.29
C PRO A 166 -26.43 0.25 2.79
N ALA A 167 -26.58 1.53 2.45
CA ALA A 167 -26.62 1.96 1.05
C ALA A 167 -25.21 2.27 0.48
N TYR A 168 -24.25 2.55 1.37
CA TYR A 168 -22.91 2.96 0.99
C TYR A 168 -21.84 2.31 1.87
N LEU A 169 -20.64 2.22 1.32
CA LEU A 169 -19.41 1.87 2.03
C LEU A 169 -18.40 3.00 1.93
N VAL A 170 -17.55 3.12 2.95
CA VAL A 170 -16.29 3.85 2.87
C VAL A 170 -15.17 2.84 2.84
N ALA A 171 -14.29 2.95 1.85
CA ALA A 171 -13.06 2.18 1.77
C ALA A 171 -11.85 3.12 1.94
N SER A 172 -10.88 2.69 2.75
CA SER A 172 -9.55 3.27 2.81
C SER A 172 -8.59 2.33 2.10
N VAL A 173 -7.79 2.84 1.17
CA VAL A 173 -6.77 2.08 0.44
C VAL A 173 -5.40 2.70 0.72
N ARG A 174 -4.48 1.87 1.21
CA ARG A 174 -3.10 2.26 1.51
C ARG A 174 -2.14 1.46 0.65
N ASP A 175 -1.18 2.13 0.03
CA ASP A 175 -0.03 1.48 -0.59
C ASP A 175 0.90 0.91 0.49
N ILE A 176 1.17 -0.40 0.39
CA ILE A 176 2.06 -1.15 1.28
C ILE A 176 3.16 -1.88 0.48
N SER A 177 3.41 -1.45 -0.77
CA SER A 177 4.31 -2.13 -1.70
C SER A 177 5.72 -2.22 -1.15
N ASP A 178 6.26 -1.10 -0.65
CA ASP A 178 7.61 -1.05 -0.11
C ASP A 178 7.78 -1.99 1.10
N GLU A 179 6.83 -1.98 2.03
CA GLU A 179 6.88 -2.86 3.21
C GLU A 179 6.79 -4.34 2.81
N VAL A 180 5.93 -4.68 1.85
CA VAL A 180 5.76 -6.05 1.38
C VAL A 180 7.02 -6.52 0.63
N LEU A 181 7.56 -5.72 -0.27
CA LEU A 181 8.75 -6.04 -1.06
C LEU A 181 9.99 -6.18 -0.17
N GLN A 182 10.19 -5.28 0.81
CA GLN A 182 11.28 -5.41 1.77
C GLN A 182 11.18 -6.69 2.59
N ARG A 183 9.97 -7.03 3.06
CA ARG A 183 9.75 -8.28 3.79
C ARG A 183 9.98 -9.51 2.92
N GLN A 184 9.55 -9.49 1.65
CA GLN A 184 9.82 -10.57 0.71
C GLN A 184 11.33 -10.74 0.48
N LYS A 185 12.07 -9.63 0.29
CA LYS A 185 13.54 -9.65 0.15
C LYS A 185 14.20 -10.28 1.37
N LEU A 186 13.83 -9.85 2.59
CA LEU A 186 14.36 -10.43 3.84
C LEU A 186 14.04 -11.92 3.98
N ASN A 187 12.80 -12.33 3.67
CA ASN A 187 12.39 -13.73 3.73
C ASN A 187 13.18 -14.57 2.74
N ALA A 188 13.37 -14.09 1.51
CA ALA A 188 14.14 -14.80 0.51
C ALA A 188 15.64 -14.86 0.88
N ILE A 189 16.21 -13.84 1.53
CA ILE A 189 17.60 -13.90 2.06
C ILE A 189 17.69 -14.96 3.15
N TYR A 190 16.71 -15.03 4.04
CA TYR A 190 16.66 -16.03 5.08
C TYR A 190 16.57 -17.45 4.51
N GLN A 191 15.68 -17.68 3.53
CA GLN A 191 15.57 -18.97 2.84
C GLN A 191 16.86 -19.34 2.10
N ALA A 192 17.46 -18.39 1.38
CA ALA A 192 18.76 -18.55 0.73
C ALA A 192 19.85 -18.99 1.73
N GLY A 193 19.88 -18.38 2.91
CA GLY A 193 20.79 -18.76 3.99
C GLY A 193 20.60 -20.19 4.48
N LEU A 194 19.35 -20.66 4.57
CA LEU A 194 19.05 -22.06 4.91
C LEU A 194 19.52 -23.02 3.81
N GLU A 195 19.20 -22.73 2.55
CA GLU A 195 19.56 -23.58 1.40
C GLU A 195 21.07 -23.63 1.11
N LEU A 196 21.82 -22.59 1.49
CA LEU A 196 23.29 -22.60 1.46
C LEU A 196 23.87 -23.61 2.47
N GLY A 197 23.21 -23.81 3.60
CA GLY A 197 23.62 -24.75 4.65
C GLY A 197 23.08 -26.17 4.47
N ASP A 198 22.01 -26.34 3.69
CA ASP A 198 21.37 -27.63 3.43
C ASP A 198 22.07 -28.37 2.28
N LEU A 199 23.25 -28.91 2.61
CA LEU A 199 23.96 -29.89 1.79
C LEU A 199 23.89 -31.22 2.53
N SER A 200 23.21 -32.21 1.94
CA SER A 200 23.10 -33.51 2.60
C SER A 200 24.49 -34.16 2.73
N PRO A 201 24.79 -34.87 3.83
CA PRO A 201 26.08 -35.54 4.01
C PRO A 201 26.41 -36.50 2.85
N GLU A 202 25.39 -37.05 2.20
CA GLU A 202 25.48 -37.98 1.07
C GLU A 202 25.92 -37.25 -0.21
N GLU A 203 25.32 -36.10 -0.54
CA GLU A 203 25.75 -35.25 -1.67
C GLU A 203 27.19 -34.75 -1.49
N ILE A 204 27.56 -34.36 -0.27
CA ILE A 204 28.94 -33.95 0.02
C ILE A 204 29.89 -35.13 -0.20
N PHE A 205 29.53 -36.35 0.21
CA PHE A 205 30.43 -37.52 0.15
C PHE A 205 30.79 -37.94 -1.29
N GLU A 206 29.86 -37.79 -2.22
CA GLU A 206 30.08 -38.13 -3.64
C GLU A 206 30.80 -37.05 -4.43
N MET A 207 30.82 -35.81 -3.93
CA MET A 207 31.47 -34.67 -4.59
C MET A 207 32.95 -34.53 -4.22
N THR A 208 33.79 -34.21 -5.21
CA THR A 208 35.17 -33.79 -4.96
C THR A 208 35.22 -32.44 -4.26
N ILE A 209 36.37 -32.09 -3.66
CA ILE A 209 36.56 -30.77 -3.03
C ILE A 209 36.32 -29.63 -4.04
N GLU A 210 36.76 -29.82 -5.29
CA GLU A 210 36.58 -28.86 -6.38
C GLU A 210 35.09 -28.70 -6.72
N ASP A 211 34.35 -29.81 -6.85
CA ASP A 211 32.90 -29.75 -7.13
C ASP A 211 32.12 -29.05 -6.02
N ARG A 212 32.51 -29.26 -4.74
CA ARG A 212 31.87 -28.59 -3.60
C ARG A 212 32.13 -27.08 -3.62
N ILE A 213 33.36 -26.68 -3.99
CA ILE A 213 33.72 -25.27 -4.13
C ILE A 213 32.90 -24.64 -5.26
N GLU A 214 32.78 -25.29 -6.41
CA GLU A 214 31.99 -24.78 -7.54
C GLU A 214 30.49 -24.72 -7.23
N LEU A 215 29.93 -25.71 -6.53
CA LEU A 215 28.53 -25.67 -6.10
C LEU A 215 28.28 -24.50 -5.14
N LEU A 216 29.18 -24.27 -4.17
CA LEU A 216 29.05 -23.17 -3.22
C LEU A 216 29.12 -21.81 -3.95
N LYS A 217 30.05 -21.66 -4.91
CA LYS A 217 30.14 -20.47 -5.75
C LYS A 217 28.85 -20.22 -6.53
N ALA A 218 28.31 -21.26 -7.18
CA ALA A 218 27.09 -21.15 -7.96
C ALA A 218 25.89 -20.74 -7.09
N LYS A 219 25.71 -21.37 -5.92
CA LYS A 219 24.65 -21.00 -4.97
C LYS A 219 24.80 -19.56 -4.47
N ILE A 220 26.01 -19.15 -4.09
CA ILE A 220 26.26 -17.77 -3.63
C ILE A 220 25.97 -16.75 -4.73
N LEU A 221 26.37 -17.04 -5.98
CA LEU A 221 26.10 -16.13 -7.10
C LEU A 221 24.61 -15.99 -7.38
N HIS A 222 23.89 -17.12 -7.43
CA HIS A 222 22.44 -17.10 -7.60
C HIS A 222 21.75 -16.18 -6.58
N TYR A 223 22.12 -16.29 -5.29
CA TYR A 223 21.52 -15.46 -4.25
C TYR A 223 22.00 -14.00 -4.22
N THR A 224 23.26 -13.73 -4.54
CA THR A 224 23.76 -12.36 -4.52
C THR A 224 23.33 -11.56 -5.75
N GLN A 225 23.15 -12.21 -6.89
CA GLN A 225 22.69 -11.55 -8.12
C GLN A 225 21.17 -11.51 -8.22
N ASP A 226 20.49 -12.66 -8.14
CA ASP A 226 19.05 -12.72 -8.45
C ASP A 226 18.17 -12.17 -7.32
N LEU A 227 18.68 -12.18 -6.09
CA LEU A 227 17.91 -11.76 -4.91
C LEU A 227 18.40 -10.44 -4.30
N LEU A 228 19.72 -10.23 -4.21
CA LEU A 228 20.26 -8.99 -3.67
C LEU A 228 20.49 -7.91 -4.73
N GLU A 229 20.47 -8.27 -6.02
CA GLU A 229 20.73 -7.39 -7.16
C GLU A 229 22.12 -6.73 -7.08
N PHE A 230 23.11 -7.42 -6.48
CA PHE A 230 24.48 -6.93 -6.48
C PHE A 230 25.14 -7.17 -7.83
N GLU A 231 25.61 -6.09 -8.46
CA GLU A 231 26.32 -6.16 -9.74
C GLU A 231 27.69 -6.83 -9.61
N THR A 232 28.32 -6.70 -8.44
CA THR A 232 29.71 -7.12 -8.20
C THR A 232 29.85 -7.78 -6.83
N VAL A 233 30.50 -8.95 -6.78
CA VAL A 233 30.72 -9.74 -5.55
C VAL A 233 32.10 -10.37 -5.55
N GLU A 234 32.79 -10.28 -4.41
CA GLU A 234 34.08 -10.94 -4.18
C GLU A 234 34.07 -11.68 -2.82
N ILE A 235 34.57 -12.92 -2.81
CA ILE A 235 34.82 -13.70 -1.60
C ILE A 235 36.27 -14.12 -1.58
N ARG A 236 36.94 -13.82 -0.46
CA ARG A 236 38.31 -14.26 -0.19
C ARG A 236 38.38 -15.08 1.09
N ILE A 237 39.22 -16.11 1.08
CA ILE A 237 39.51 -16.97 2.23
C ILE A 237 40.82 -16.51 2.88
N LEU A 238 40.81 -16.39 4.20
CA LEU A 238 42.01 -16.08 4.97
C LEU A 238 42.87 -17.32 5.19
N ASP A 239 44.08 -17.32 4.63
CA ASP A 239 45.15 -18.23 5.04
C ASP A 239 45.79 -17.71 6.34
N LYS A 240 45.52 -18.41 7.46
CA LYS A 240 46.02 -18.03 8.78
C LYS A 240 47.55 -18.13 8.92
N ALA A 241 48.23 -18.92 8.08
CA ALA A 241 49.68 -19.06 8.17
C ALA A 241 50.40 -17.88 7.52
N SER A 242 49.91 -17.41 6.38
CA SER A 242 50.52 -16.31 5.61
C SER A 242 49.83 -14.95 5.82
N ASN A 243 48.70 -14.93 6.52
CA ASN A 243 47.79 -13.79 6.65
C ASN A 243 47.23 -13.27 5.31
N ARG A 244 47.33 -14.07 4.24
CA ARG A 244 46.91 -13.70 2.89
C ARG A 244 45.43 -14.02 2.66
N LEU A 245 44.78 -13.17 1.88
CA LEU A 245 43.39 -13.32 1.45
C LEU A 245 43.36 -13.90 0.03
N ASP A 246 43.17 -15.21 -0.06
CA ASP A 246 43.11 -15.96 -1.31
C ASP A 246 41.71 -15.85 -1.92
N VAL A 247 41.64 -15.52 -3.22
CA VAL A 247 40.35 -15.35 -3.91
C VAL A 247 39.67 -16.70 -4.07
N LEU A 248 38.46 -16.81 -3.54
CA LEU A 248 37.57 -17.93 -3.79
C LEU A 248 36.67 -17.62 -4.99
N LEU A 249 36.04 -16.45 -4.99
CA LEU A 249 35.07 -16.03 -5.99
C LEU A 249 35.24 -14.54 -6.28
N ALA A 250 35.19 -14.14 -7.55
CA ALA A 250 35.11 -12.75 -7.96
C ALA A 250 34.25 -12.66 -9.23
N VAL A 251 33.16 -11.90 -9.17
CA VAL A 251 32.22 -11.69 -10.28
C VAL A 251 31.86 -10.22 -10.36
N GLY A 252 31.80 -9.68 -11.59
CA GLY A 252 31.56 -8.25 -11.84
C GLY A 252 32.77 -7.35 -11.55
N MET A 253 33.81 -7.87 -10.89
CA MET A 253 35.02 -7.12 -10.55
C MET A 253 35.89 -6.83 -11.79
N GLU A 254 36.52 -5.66 -11.81
CA GLU A 254 37.63 -5.39 -12.73
C GLU A 254 38.78 -6.36 -12.45
N GLN A 255 39.40 -6.87 -13.52
CA GLN A 255 40.42 -7.92 -13.43
C GLN A 255 41.62 -7.50 -12.57
N ALA A 256 42.06 -6.24 -12.70
CA ALA A 256 43.12 -5.68 -11.87
C ALA A 256 42.78 -5.61 -10.37
N ALA A 257 41.49 -5.45 -10.03
CA ALA A 257 41.02 -5.44 -8.64
C ALA A 257 40.93 -6.86 -8.08
N ALA A 258 40.41 -7.82 -8.86
CA ALA A 258 40.31 -9.22 -8.48
C ALA A 258 41.70 -9.86 -8.24
N ASP A 259 42.66 -9.60 -9.13
CA ASP A 259 44.00 -10.19 -9.08
C ASP A 259 44.91 -9.57 -8.02
N ARG A 260 44.48 -8.51 -7.33
CA ARG A 260 45.30 -7.83 -6.32
C ARG A 260 45.59 -8.76 -5.14
N THR A 261 46.84 -8.84 -4.71
CA THR A 261 47.21 -9.56 -3.48
C THR A 261 46.79 -8.73 -2.27
N LEU A 262 46.03 -9.34 -1.37
CA LEU A 262 45.59 -8.72 -0.12
C LEU A 262 45.98 -9.53 1.10
N TYR A 263 46.15 -8.83 2.21
CA TYR A 263 46.40 -9.37 3.53
C TYR A 263 45.34 -8.88 4.52
N ALA A 264 45.09 -9.67 5.56
CA ALA A 264 44.20 -9.27 6.66
C ALA A 264 44.93 -8.29 7.59
N GLU A 265 45.12 -7.06 7.09
CA GLU A 265 45.72 -5.94 7.82
C GLU A 265 44.73 -4.76 7.90
N PRO A 266 44.70 -4.01 9.02
CA PRO A 266 43.79 -2.88 9.20
C PRO A 266 43.99 -1.73 8.18
N GLU A 267 45.20 -1.60 7.63
CA GLU A 267 45.58 -0.52 6.72
C GLU A 267 46.26 -1.07 5.46
N GLY A 268 46.21 -0.30 4.36
CA GLY A 268 46.90 -0.62 3.11
C GLY A 268 46.30 -1.75 2.26
N ASN A 269 45.20 -2.38 2.70
CA ASN A 269 44.57 -3.52 2.03
C ASN A 269 43.08 -3.28 1.70
N GLY A 270 42.65 -2.02 1.76
CA GLY A 270 41.27 -1.58 1.56
C GLY A 270 40.30 -2.17 2.58
N VAL A 271 39.00 -2.03 2.28
CA VAL A 271 37.91 -2.50 3.15
C VAL A 271 38.02 -4.01 3.43
N THR A 272 38.33 -4.82 2.41
CA THR A 272 38.46 -6.28 2.56
C THR A 272 39.53 -6.66 3.60
N GLY A 273 40.70 -6.02 3.57
CA GLY A 273 41.76 -6.25 4.55
C GLY A 273 41.36 -5.82 5.96
N PHE A 274 40.76 -4.63 6.08
CA PHE A 274 40.26 -4.10 7.35
C PHE A 274 39.22 -5.01 8.01
N VAL A 275 38.22 -5.45 7.25
CA VAL A 275 37.17 -6.35 7.73
C VAL A 275 37.77 -7.70 8.14
N ALA A 276 38.69 -8.25 7.34
CA ALA A 276 39.35 -9.51 7.66
C ALA A 276 40.22 -9.44 8.92
N ALA A 277 40.90 -8.30 9.15
CA ALA A 277 41.75 -8.10 10.33
C ALA A 277 40.95 -7.87 11.61
N THR A 278 39.83 -7.14 11.52
CA THR A 278 39.09 -6.64 12.69
C THR A 278 37.82 -7.42 13.01
N GLY A 279 37.28 -8.16 12.03
CA GLY A 279 35.98 -8.82 12.13
C GLY A 279 34.79 -7.85 12.18
N LYS A 280 35.00 -6.55 11.93
CA LYS A 280 33.93 -5.54 11.91
C LYS A 280 33.42 -5.37 10.49
N SER A 281 32.11 -5.41 10.31
CA SER A 281 31.48 -5.08 9.03
C SER A 281 31.71 -3.62 8.66
N TYR A 282 31.77 -3.34 7.36
CA TYR A 282 31.95 -2.00 6.81
C TYR A 282 30.89 -1.76 5.74
N LEU A 283 30.25 -0.59 5.78
CA LEU A 283 29.30 -0.13 4.77
C LEU A 283 29.75 1.25 4.33
N CYS A 284 30.12 1.36 3.06
CA CYS A 284 30.38 2.64 2.41
C CYS A 284 29.11 3.05 1.66
N GLU A 285 28.46 4.13 2.09
CA GLU A 285 27.28 4.66 1.39
C GLU A 285 27.66 5.52 0.18
N ASP A 286 28.86 6.10 0.17
CA ASP A 286 29.37 6.92 -0.93
C ASP A 286 30.89 6.77 -1.10
N THR A 287 31.28 6.00 -2.11
CA THR A 287 32.69 5.71 -2.43
C THR A 287 33.47 6.93 -2.90
N ALA A 288 32.82 8.04 -3.28
CA ALA A 288 33.52 9.25 -3.72
C ALA A 288 34.06 10.07 -2.54
N HIS A 289 33.56 9.84 -1.33
CA HIS A 289 33.87 10.63 -0.13
C HIS A 289 34.45 9.79 1.02
N ASP A 290 34.84 8.54 0.75
CA ASP A 290 35.35 7.55 1.72
C ASP A 290 36.89 7.50 1.81
#